data_AF-A0A2K4FXE7-F1
#
_entry.id   AF-A0A2K4FXE7-F1
#
_cell.length_a   1.000
_cell.length_b   1.000
_cell.length_c   1.000
_cell.angle_alpha   90.00
_cell.angle_beta   90.00
_cell.angle_gamma   90.00
#
_symmetry.space_group_name_H-M   'P 1'
#
loop_
_entity.id
_entity.type
_entity.pdbx_description
1 polymer ?
#
loop_
_entity_poly.entity_id
_entity_poly.type
_entity_poly.pdbx_seq_one_letter_code
_entity_poly.pdbx_strand_id
1 'polypeptide(L)'
;KEAADVTAAELKATGAQAIGVGVDVTNEDQVNASVEEGAKAFGGIDILISNAGIQIVHPVDEFSFADWKKMLAIHLDGAFLTTKACLKHMYA
;
A
#
# COMPACT_ATOMS: atom_id res chain seq x y z
N LYS A 1 -3.18 -9.11 -6.80
CA LYS A 1 -2.45 -10.13 -6.01
C LYS A 1 -1.42 -10.86 -6.88
N GLU A 2 -1.81 -11.42 -8.03
CA GLU A 2 -0.90 -12.14 -8.94
C GLU A 2 0.43 -11.41 -9.25
N ALA A 3 0.38 -10.13 -9.66
CA ALA A 3 1.60 -9.36 -9.90
C ALA A 3 2.51 -9.22 -8.66
N ALA A 4 1.94 -9.10 -7.46
CA ALA A 4 2.72 -9.03 -6.22
C ALA A 4 3.39 -10.37 -5.89
N ASP A 5 2.72 -11.49 -6.20
CA ASP A 5 3.28 -12.84 -6.00
C ASP A 5 4.46 -13.09 -6.96
N VAL A 6 4.37 -12.61 -8.21
CA VAL A 6 5.48 -12.68 -9.17
C VAL A 6 6.70 -11.93 -8.67
N THR A 7 6.55 -10.66 -8.28
CA THR A 7 7.68 -9.87 -7.74
C THR A 7 8.24 -10.49 -6.46
N ALA A 8 7.39 -11.03 -5.58
CA ALA A 8 7.87 -11.74 -4.39
C ALA A 8 8.69 -12.99 -4.74
N ALA A 9 8.34 -13.71 -5.81
CA ALA A 9 9.13 -14.85 -6.29
C ALA A 9 10.49 -14.41 -6.86
N GLU A 10 10.54 -13.30 -7.61
CA GLU A 10 11.80 -12.71 -8.11
C GLU A 10 12.72 -12.30 -6.94
N LEU A 11 12.17 -11.67 -5.91
CA LEU A 11 12.94 -11.30 -4.70
C LEU A 11 13.45 -12.54 -3.97
N LYS A 12 12.63 -13.59 -3.81
CA LYS A 12 13.06 -14.86 -3.22
C LYS A 12 14.22 -15.51 -3.98
N ALA A 13 14.26 -15.39 -5.30
CA ALA A 13 15.36 -15.90 -6.12
C ALA A 13 16.71 -15.21 -5.82
N THR A 14 16.69 -14.01 -5.21
CA THR A 14 17.90 -13.32 -4.74
C THR A 14 18.35 -13.74 -3.33
N GLY A 15 17.58 -14.61 -2.67
CA GLY A 15 17.80 -15.02 -1.28
C GLY A 15 17.07 -14.16 -0.24
N ALA A 16 16.32 -13.13 -0.66
CA ALA A 16 15.52 -12.31 0.22
C ALA A 16 14.25 -13.06 0.71
N GLN A 17 13.76 -12.70 1.89
CA GLN A 17 12.43 -13.09 2.34
C GLN A 17 11.41 -12.08 1.81
N ALA A 18 10.36 -12.56 1.14
CA ALA A 18 9.32 -11.71 0.55
C ALA A 18 7.96 -12.41 0.55
N ILE A 19 6.87 -11.64 0.65
CA ILE A 19 5.50 -12.10 0.42
C ILE A 19 4.79 -11.13 -0.52
N GLY A 20 3.87 -11.66 -1.34
CA GLY A 20 2.99 -10.86 -2.17
C GLY A 20 1.64 -10.68 -1.47
N VAL A 21 1.24 -9.43 -1.24
CA VAL A 21 -0.08 -9.11 -0.66
C VAL A 21 -0.82 -8.16 -1.59
N GLY A 22 -2.02 -8.55 -2.02
CA GLY A 22 -2.88 -7.66 -2.80
C GLY A 22 -3.67 -6.75 -1.87
N VAL A 23 -3.53 -5.44 -2.04
CA VAL A 23 -4.23 -4.45 -1.22
C VAL A 23 -4.72 -3.29 -2.07
N ASP A 24 -5.99 -2.91 -1.89
CA ASP A 24 -6.48 -1.58 -2.27
C ASP A 24 -6.27 -0.63 -1.10
N VAL A 25 -5.35 0.32 -1.25
CA VAL A 25 -5.01 1.27 -0.17
C VAL A 25 -6.15 2.23 0.19
N THR A 26 -7.19 2.33 -0.65
CA THR A 26 -8.38 3.13 -0.35
C THR A 26 -9.37 2.41 0.57
N ASN A 27 -9.13 1.12 0.86
CA ASN A 27 -9.99 0.29 1.71
C ASN A 27 -9.29 -0.01 3.05
N GLU A 28 -9.79 0.58 4.14
CA GLU A 28 -9.18 0.46 5.47
C GLU A 28 -9.10 -0.99 5.98
N ASP A 29 -10.10 -1.83 5.72
CA ASP A 29 -10.11 -3.23 6.16
C ASP A 29 -9.03 -4.04 5.43
N GLN A 30 -8.89 -3.83 4.12
CA GLN A 30 -7.83 -4.47 3.34
C GLN A 30 -6.44 -4.00 3.79
N VAL A 31 -6.27 -2.71 4.07
CA VAL A 31 -5.01 -2.16 4.60
C VAL A 31 -4.67 -2.83 5.93
N ASN A 32 -5.59 -2.83 6.90
CA ASN A 32 -5.37 -3.46 8.20
C ASN A 32 -5.01 -4.96 8.07
N ALA A 33 -5.73 -5.70 7.22
CA ALA A 33 -5.45 -7.11 6.98
C ALA A 33 -4.06 -7.34 6.35
N SER A 34 -3.67 -6.51 5.38
CA SER A 34 -2.37 -6.62 4.70
C SER A 34 -1.17 -6.35 5.61
N VAL A 35 -1.30 -5.34 6.47
CA VAL A 35 -0.29 -4.96 7.46
C VAL A 35 -0.11 -6.07 8.50
N GLU A 36 -1.23 -6.63 8.98
CA GLU A 36 -1.21 -7.76 9.91
C GLU A 36 -0.58 -9.02 9.29
N GLU A 37 -0.85 -9.30 8.01
CA GLU A 37 -0.22 -10.41 7.28
C GLU A 37 1.30 -10.22 7.16
N GLY A 38 1.75 -9.01 6.80
CA GLY A 38 3.16 -8.66 6.75
C GLY A 38 3.86 -8.78 8.11
N ALA A 39 3.25 -8.22 9.16
CA ALA A 39 3.79 -8.30 10.52
C ALA A 39 3.91 -9.75 10.99
N LYS A 40 2.93 -10.61 10.71
CA LYS A 40 2.99 -12.05 11.02
C LYS A 40 4.11 -12.77 10.27
N ALA A 41 4.33 -12.44 9.01
CA ALA A 41 5.33 -13.11 8.18
C ALA A 41 6.77 -12.78 8.59
N PHE A 42 7.03 -11.55 9.05
CA PHE A 42 8.38 -11.06 9.33
C PHE A 42 8.65 -10.79 10.82
N GLY A 43 7.64 -10.91 11.69
CA GLY A 43 7.76 -10.67 13.12
C GLY A 43 7.61 -9.20 13.54
N GLY A 44 7.33 -8.30 12.62
CA GLY A 44 7.18 -6.86 12.87
C GLY A 44 7.15 -6.05 11.58
N ILE A 45 7.14 -4.71 11.73
CA ILE A 45 7.26 -3.76 10.62
C ILE A 45 8.18 -2.62 11.07
N ASP A 46 9.31 -2.45 10.41
CA ASP A 46 10.26 -1.36 10.69
C ASP A 46 10.12 -0.17 9.73
N ILE A 47 9.72 -0.44 8.48
CA ILE A 47 9.66 0.55 7.41
C ILE A 47 8.32 0.46 6.68
N LEU A 48 7.66 1.61 6.52
CA LEU A 48 6.52 1.80 5.62
C LEU A 48 6.94 2.69 4.46
N ILE A 49 6.63 2.27 3.23
CA ILE A 49 6.76 3.09 2.03
C ILE A 49 5.36 3.26 1.41
N SER A 50 4.72 4.40 1.67
CA SER A 50 3.43 4.76 1.06
C SER A 50 3.63 5.21 -0.39
N ASN A 51 3.90 4.25 -1.28
CA ASN A 51 4.20 4.49 -2.70
C ASN A 51 3.01 4.29 -3.65
N ALA A 52 1.92 3.64 -3.20
CA ALA A 52 0.78 3.38 -4.06
C ALA A 52 0.23 4.69 -4.66
N GLY A 53 0.10 4.75 -5.97
CA GLY A 53 -0.30 5.97 -6.65
C GLY A 53 -0.70 5.77 -8.10
N ILE A 54 -1.54 6.69 -8.57
CA ILE A 54 -1.88 6.86 -9.97
C ILE A 54 -1.48 8.26 -10.45
N GLN A 55 -1.39 8.44 -11.75
CA GLN A 55 -1.21 9.76 -12.35
C GLN A 55 -2.39 10.05 -13.28
N ILE A 56 -3.10 11.15 -13.01
CA ILE A 56 -4.16 11.69 -13.86
C ILE A 56 -3.78 13.15 -14.15
N VAL A 57 -3.77 13.55 -15.42
CA VAL A 57 -3.26 14.85 -15.85
C VAL A 57 -4.29 15.54 -16.76
N HIS A 58 -4.78 16.69 -16.29
CA HIS A 58 -5.64 17.60 -17.04
C HIS A 58 -5.30 19.05 -16.65
N PRO A 59 -5.62 20.05 -17.50
CA PRO A 59 -5.76 21.43 -17.05
C PRO A 59 -6.70 21.51 -15.83
N VAL A 60 -6.44 22.43 -14.90
CA VAL A 60 -7.17 22.48 -13.61
C VAL A 60 -8.67 22.76 -13.79
N ASP A 61 -9.02 23.55 -14.79
CA ASP A 61 -10.39 23.91 -15.17
C ASP A 61 -11.12 22.79 -15.93
N GLU A 62 -10.38 21.80 -16.44
CA GLU A 62 -10.91 20.58 -17.05
C GLU A 62 -10.81 19.35 -16.11
N PHE A 63 -10.21 19.52 -14.93
CA PHE A 63 -9.95 18.42 -14.02
C PHE A 63 -11.25 17.98 -13.35
N SER A 64 -11.71 16.77 -13.68
CA SER A 64 -12.95 16.27 -13.10
C SER A 64 -12.81 16.11 -11.59
N PHE A 65 -13.85 16.52 -10.84
CA PHE A 65 -13.83 16.35 -9.39
C PHE A 65 -13.75 14.88 -8.98
N ALA A 66 -14.27 13.97 -9.81
CA ALA A 66 -14.17 12.53 -9.59
C ALA A 66 -12.70 12.04 -9.66
N ASP A 67 -11.93 12.49 -10.64
CA ASP A 67 -10.52 12.16 -10.76
C ASP A 67 -9.70 12.76 -9.61
N TRP A 68 -10.01 14.00 -9.22
CA TRP A 68 -9.38 14.64 -8.07
C TRP A 68 -9.62 13.82 -6.79
N LYS A 69 -10.88 13.43 -6.55
CA LYS A 69 -11.25 12.59 -5.41
C LYS A 69 -10.58 11.22 -5.45
N LYS A 70 -10.44 10.62 -6.64
CA LYS A 70 -9.72 9.35 -6.83
C LYS A 70 -8.24 9.47 -6.48
N MET A 71 -7.57 10.55 -6.93
CA MET A 71 -6.17 10.81 -6.57
C MET A 71 -6.01 10.99 -5.06
N LEU A 72 -6.88 11.80 -4.42
CA LEU A 72 -6.83 11.99 -2.97
C LEU A 72 -7.07 10.70 -2.20
N ALA A 73 -8.04 9.88 -2.62
CA ALA A 73 -8.31 8.60 -1.97
C ALA A 73 -7.09 7.67 -1.97
N ILE A 74 -6.34 7.64 -3.07
CA ILE A 74 -5.16 6.77 -3.21
C ILE A 74 -3.93 7.38 -2.54
N HIS A 75 -3.60 8.64 -2.87
CA HIS A 75 -2.35 9.29 -2.45
C HIS A 75 -2.40 9.78 -1.01
N LEU A 76 -3.52 10.37 -0.58
CA LEU A 76 -3.63 10.98 0.74
C LEU A 76 -4.27 10.00 1.74
N ASP A 77 -5.50 9.56 1.47
CA ASP A 77 -6.22 8.67 2.40
C ASP A 77 -5.48 7.33 2.50
N GLY A 78 -5.03 6.77 1.37
CA GLY A 78 -4.23 5.54 1.35
C GLY A 78 -2.94 5.63 2.17
N ALA A 79 -2.18 6.72 2.03
CA ALA A 79 -0.98 6.94 2.84
C ALA A 79 -1.29 7.11 4.34
N PHE A 80 -2.39 7.78 4.66
CA PHE A 80 -2.86 7.90 6.05
C PHE A 80 -3.24 6.53 6.64
N LEU A 81 -4.03 5.73 5.91
CA LEU A 81 -4.50 4.43 6.37
C LEU A 81 -3.34 3.45 6.60
N THR A 82 -2.39 3.37 5.67
CA THR A 82 -1.21 2.50 5.82
C THR A 82 -0.34 2.95 6.98
N THR A 83 -0.13 4.27 7.15
CA THR A 83 0.62 4.83 8.29
C THR A 83 -0.04 4.46 9.61
N LYS A 84 -1.35 4.72 9.74
CA LYS A 84 -2.14 4.40 10.94
C LYS A 84 -2.06 2.90 11.28
N ALA A 85 -2.12 2.02 10.28
CA ALA A 85 -2.04 0.58 10.49
C ALA A 85 -0.63 0.14 10.90
N CYS A 86 0.42 0.56 10.19
CA CYS A 86 1.80 0.17 10.48
C CYS A 86 2.31 0.68 11.83
N LEU A 87 1.93 1.89 12.25
CA LEU A 87 2.39 2.46 13.53
C LEU A 87 2.02 1.60 14.75
N LYS A 88 0.96 0.79 14.67
CA LYS A 88 0.59 -0.17 15.72
C LYS A 88 1.67 -1.23 15.96
N HIS A 89 2.47 -1.55 14.95
CA HIS A 89 3.56 -2.53 15.01
C HIS A 89 4.94 -1.88 15.20
N MET A 90 5.08 -0.59 14.85
CA MET A 90 6.35 0.16 14.97
C MET A 90 6.57 0.76 16.37
N TYR A 91 5.51 1.04 17.12
CA TYR A 91 5.61 1.58 18.49
C TYR A 91 5.78 0.51 19.57
N ALA A 92 5.70 -0.78 19.21
CA ALA A 92 5.74 -1.90 20.13
C ALA A 92 7.15 -2.19 20.67
#